data_AF-A0A2W5V401-F1
#
_entry.id   AF-A0A2W5V401-F1
#
_cell.length_a   1.000
_cell.length_b   1.000
_cell.length_c   1.000
_cell.angle_alpha   90.00
_cell.angle_beta   90.00
_cell.angle_gamma   90.00
#
_symmetry.space_group_name_H-M   'P 1'
#
loop_
_entity.id
_entity.type
_entity.pdbx_description
1 polymer ?
#
loop_
_entity_poly.entity_id
_entity_poly.type
_entity_poly.pdbx_seq_one_letter_code
_entity_poly.pdbx_strand_id
1 'polypeptide(L)'
;MSSYVLSLFLAVVACVIGGALGGMILARPQTMLGFAGLADEETPKSPLFAEGRAFGGMLIASHGIAALYLGYQPRLGAAMALALAVGWLGAAAARALSAAMDGAAGRFNAGSIVFNALIGITLSLPFFNVGPYVARGMGFA
;
A
#
# COMPACT_ATOMS: atom_id res chain seq x y z
N MET A 1 23.50 -7.64 7.34
CA MET A 1 22.29 -7.22 8.08
C MET A 1 21.38 -8.42 8.23
N SER A 2 20.67 -8.56 9.36
CA SER A 2 19.70 -9.64 9.51
C SER A 2 18.51 -9.45 8.56
N SER A 3 17.95 -10.55 8.02
CA SER A 3 16.78 -10.55 7.13
C SER A 3 15.60 -9.75 7.70
N TYR A 4 15.44 -9.78 9.02
CA TYR A 4 14.41 -9.02 9.72
C TYR A 4 14.61 -7.51 9.64
N VAL A 5 15.83 -7.02 9.89
CA VAL A 5 16.17 -5.59 9.79
C VAL A 5 15.95 -5.09 8.37
N LEU A 6 16.33 -5.89 7.37
CA LEU A 6 16.06 -5.58 5.96
C LEU A 6 14.56 -5.50 5.69
N SER A 7 13.77 -6.45 6.20
CA SER A 7 12.31 -6.42 6.00
C SER A 7 11.62 -5.23 6.68
N LEU A 8 12.06 -4.84 7.88
CA LEU A 8 11.55 -3.63 8.53
C LEU A 8 11.87 -2.38 7.71
N PHE A 9 13.11 -2.26 7.23
CA PHE A 9 13.52 -1.14 6.39
C PHE A 9 12.68 -1.06 5.12
N LEU A 10 12.52 -2.18 4.40
CA LEU A 10 11.70 -2.23 3.19
C LEU A 10 10.23 -1.90 3.47
N ALA A 11 9.66 -2.37 4.58
CA ALA A 11 8.29 -2.04 4.95
C ALA A 11 8.12 -0.55 5.30
N VAL A 12 9.11 0.08 5.95
CA VAL A 12 9.10 1.53 6.19
C VAL A 12 9.17 2.28 4.86
N VAL A 13 10.03 1.87 3.92
CA VAL A 13 10.09 2.46 2.58
C VAL A 13 8.74 2.32 1.86
N ALA A 14 8.12 1.15 1.90
CA ALA A 14 6.78 0.94 1.33
C ALA A 14 5.72 1.81 2.00
N CYS A 15 5.79 2.00 3.33
CA CYS A 15 4.93 2.94 4.05
C CYS A 15 5.12 4.38 3.55
N VAL A 16 6.36 4.83 3.38
CA VAL A 16 6.66 6.17 2.86
C VAL A 16 6.13 6.37 1.45
N ILE A 17 6.30 5.38 0.56
CA ILE A 17 5.79 5.45 -0.81
C ILE A 17 4.26 5.54 -0.82
N GLY A 18 3.58 4.67 -0.08
CA GLY A 18 2.11 4.69 0.00
C GLY A 18 1.57 5.96 0.67
N GLY A 19 2.26 6.46 1.70
CA GLY A 19 1.93 7.73 2.35
C GLY A 19 2.13 8.94 1.44
N ALA A 20 3.21 8.97 0.65
CA ALA A 20 3.47 10.01 -0.33
C ALA A 20 2.44 10.00 -1.47
N LEU A 21 2.06 8.81 -1.96
CA LEU A 21 0.95 8.66 -2.91
C LEU A 21 -0.36 9.20 -2.33
N GLY A 22 -0.68 8.83 -1.09
CA GLY A 22 -1.84 9.37 -0.36
C GLY A 22 -1.81 10.90 -0.26
N GLY A 23 -0.66 11.48 0.11
CA GLY A 23 -0.46 12.93 0.19
C GLY A 23 -0.61 13.63 -1.16
N MET A 24 -0.13 13.04 -2.25
CA MET A 24 -0.31 13.57 -3.60
C MET A 24 -1.77 13.53 -4.05
N ILE A 25 -2.50 12.44 -3.76
CA ILE A 25 -3.94 12.35 -4.04
C ILE A 25 -4.72 13.38 -3.20
N LEU A 26 -4.34 13.55 -1.93
CA LEU A 26 -4.95 14.55 -1.05
C LEU A 26 -4.70 15.98 -1.52
N ALA A 27 -3.48 16.31 -1.96
CA ALA A 27 -3.12 17.66 -2.38
C ALA A 27 -3.60 17.99 -3.80
N ARG A 28 -3.52 17.02 -4.73
CA ARG A 28 -3.82 17.20 -6.16
C ARG A 28 -4.68 16.04 -6.72
N PRO A 29 -5.93 15.88 -6.24
CA PRO A 29 -6.80 14.77 -6.66
C PRO A 29 -7.07 14.77 -8.17
N GLN A 30 -7.25 15.95 -8.78
CA GLN A 30 -7.49 16.10 -10.22
C GLN A 30 -6.40 15.47 -11.10
N THR A 31 -5.13 15.66 -10.74
CA THR A 31 -3.99 15.13 -11.51
C THR A 31 -3.87 13.63 -11.32
N MET A 32 -4.01 13.15 -10.08
CA MET A 32 -3.86 11.73 -9.76
C MET A 32 -5.01 10.89 -10.32
N LEU A 33 -6.25 11.39 -10.26
CA LEU A 33 -7.41 10.72 -10.84
C LEU A 33 -7.41 10.80 -12.38
N GLY A 34 -6.90 11.90 -12.95
CA GLY A 34 -6.67 12.02 -14.39
C GLY A 34 -5.68 10.98 -14.92
N PHE A 35 -4.58 10.71 -14.22
CA PHE A 35 -3.66 9.63 -14.60
C PHE A 35 -4.31 8.24 -14.58
N ALA A 36 -5.29 8.03 -13.71
CA ALA A 36 -6.06 6.81 -13.64
C ALA A 36 -7.20 6.74 -14.67
N GLY A 37 -7.40 7.78 -15.49
CA GLY A 37 -8.50 7.86 -16.46
C GLY A 37 -9.87 8.03 -15.80
N LEU A 38 -9.92 8.46 -14.53
CA LEU A 38 -11.15 8.58 -13.74
C LEU A 38 -11.75 9.99 -13.75
N ALA A 39 -11.03 10.98 -14.27
CA ALA A 39 -11.48 12.35 -14.39
C ALA A 39 -11.24 12.87 -15.82
N ASP A 40 -12.32 13.21 -16.50
CA ASP A 40 -12.34 13.85 -17.83
C ASP A 40 -13.06 15.22 -17.78
N GLU A 41 -13.29 15.85 -18.93
CA GLU A 41 -13.97 17.15 -18.98
C GLU A 41 -15.45 17.08 -18.60
N GLU A 42 -16.11 15.93 -18.79
CA GLU A 42 -17.55 15.72 -18.64
C GLU A 42 -17.97 15.20 -17.26
N THR A 43 -17.03 14.70 -16.45
CA THR A 43 -17.32 14.14 -15.12
C THR A 43 -17.65 15.22 -14.07
N PRO A 44 -18.64 15.03 -13.18
CA PRO A 44 -18.89 15.93 -12.05
C PRO A 44 -17.70 15.96 -11.08
N LYS A 45 -16.88 17.01 -11.18
CA LYS A 45 -15.53 17.06 -10.57
C LYS A 45 -15.53 17.19 -9.04
N SER A 46 -16.52 17.86 -8.44
CA SER A 46 -16.50 18.18 -7.01
C SER A 46 -16.64 16.97 -6.07
N PRO A 47 -17.63 16.06 -6.21
CA PRO A 47 -17.74 14.90 -5.33
C PRO A 47 -16.59 13.91 -5.56
N LEU A 48 -16.20 13.69 -6.82
CA LEU A 48 -15.09 12.80 -7.17
C LEU A 48 -13.76 13.25 -6.54
N PHE A 49 -13.48 14.56 -6.53
CA PHE A 49 -12.26 15.09 -5.91
C PHE A 49 -12.32 15.06 -4.38
N ALA A 50 -13.52 15.18 -3.78
CA ALA A 50 -13.68 15.00 -2.35
C ALA A 50 -13.39 13.55 -1.93
N GLU A 51 -13.92 12.57 -2.66
CA GLU A 51 -13.62 11.15 -2.46
C GLU A 51 -12.13 10.85 -2.65
N GLY A 52 -11.53 11.36 -3.74
CA GLY A 52 -10.09 11.22 -3.95
C GLY A 52 -9.28 11.72 -2.75
N ARG A 53 -9.62 12.91 -2.24
CA ARG A 53 -8.97 13.46 -1.03
C ARG A 53 -9.19 12.61 0.21
N ALA A 54 -10.39 12.09 0.42
CA ALA A 54 -10.67 11.19 1.53
C ALA A 54 -9.79 9.93 1.46
N PHE A 55 -9.68 9.29 0.29
CA PHE A 55 -8.77 8.16 0.07
C PHE A 55 -7.30 8.54 0.28
N GLY A 56 -6.88 9.70 -0.20
CA GLY A 56 -5.54 10.23 0.00
C GLY A 56 -5.20 10.41 1.48
N GLY A 57 -6.12 11.01 2.24
CA GLY A 57 -6.05 11.19 3.69
C GLY A 57 -5.99 9.86 4.46
N MET A 58 -6.79 8.89 4.06
CA MET A 58 -6.76 7.53 4.62
C MET A 58 -5.39 6.86 4.39
N LEU A 59 -4.83 6.94 3.18
CA LEU A 59 -3.54 6.33 2.86
C LEU A 59 -2.41 6.97 3.67
N ILE A 60 -2.32 8.30 3.70
CA ILE A 60 -1.26 8.97 4.46
C ILE A 60 -1.34 8.68 5.96
N ALA A 61 -2.54 8.71 6.55
CA ALA A 61 -2.72 8.43 7.97
C ALA A 61 -2.38 6.96 8.31
N SER A 62 -2.94 6.01 7.55
CA SER A 62 -2.73 4.58 7.80
C SER A 62 -1.27 4.16 7.63
N HIS A 63 -0.58 4.66 6.59
CA HIS A 63 0.84 4.38 6.37
C HIS A 63 1.74 5.09 7.37
N GLY A 64 1.40 6.33 7.74
CA GLY A 64 2.12 7.08 8.77
C GLY A 64 2.10 6.36 10.11
N ILE A 65 0.92 5.93 10.57
CA ILE A 65 0.79 5.19 11.83
C ILE A 65 1.51 3.84 11.75
N ALA A 66 1.35 3.09 10.65
CA ALA A 66 2.07 1.81 10.50
C ALA A 66 3.60 1.98 10.56
N ALA A 67 4.15 3.00 9.88
CA ALA A 67 5.58 3.31 9.92
C ALA A 67 6.06 3.68 11.33
N LEU A 68 5.30 4.51 12.06
CA LEU A 68 5.61 4.88 13.44
C LEU A 68 5.66 3.64 14.33
N TYR A 69 4.66 2.75 14.24
CA TYR A 69 4.61 1.53 15.04
C TYR A 69 5.66 0.49 14.63
N LEU A 70 6.10 0.46 13.37
CA LEU A 70 7.24 -0.38 12.97
C LEU A 70 8.54 0.02 13.68
N GLY A 71 8.72 1.30 14.02
CA GLY A 71 9.87 1.79 14.79
C GLY A 71 9.67 1.71 16.32
N TYR A 72 8.45 1.93 16.81
CA TYR A 72 8.17 1.99 18.24
C TYR A 72 7.87 0.61 18.87
N GLN A 73 6.93 -0.15 18.28
CA GLN A 73 6.52 -1.47 18.74
C GLN A 73 6.42 -2.43 17.54
N PRO A 74 7.56 -3.00 17.09
CA PRO A 74 7.65 -3.68 15.79
C PRO A 74 6.68 -4.83 15.56
N ARG A 75 6.19 -5.51 16.61
CA ARG A 75 5.15 -6.55 16.50
C ARG A 75 3.81 -5.99 16.05
N LEU A 76 3.35 -4.91 16.69
CA LEU A 76 2.11 -4.24 16.30
C LEU A 76 2.30 -3.58 14.93
N GLY A 77 3.44 -2.93 14.70
CA GLY A 77 3.78 -2.36 13.39
C GLY A 77 3.75 -3.40 12.26
N ALA A 78 4.29 -4.60 12.48
CA ALA A 78 4.26 -5.68 11.49
C ALA A 78 2.84 -6.18 11.20
N ALA A 79 1.97 -6.28 12.21
CA ALA A 79 0.56 -6.63 12.01
C ALA A 79 -0.20 -5.54 11.24
N MET A 80 0.04 -4.26 11.54
CA MET A 80 -0.54 -3.14 10.81
C MET A 80 -0.04 -3.08 9.36
N ALA A 81 1.26 -3.29 9.14
CA ALA A 81 1.84 -3.38 7.81
C ALA A 81 1.24 -4.55 7.01
N LEU A 82 0.96 -5.70 7.65
CA LEU A 82 0.25 -6.80 7.02
C LEU A 82 -1.20 -6.42 6.64
N ALA A 83 -1.92 -5.68 7.49
CA ALA A 83 -3.25 -5.21 7.15
C ALA A 83 -3.23 -4.27 5.92
N LEU A 84 -2.24 -3.37 5.84
CA LEU A 84 -2.01 -2.55 4.65
C LEU A 84 -1.65 -3.41 3.44
N ALA A 85 -0.79 -4.42 3.62
CA ALA A 85 -0.41 -5.35 2.56
C ALA A 85 -1.63 -6.01 1.93
N VAL A 86 -2.59 -6.48 2.75
CA VAL A 86 -3.85 -7.06 2.26
C VAL A 86 -4.64 -6.05 1.42
N GLY A 87 -4.69 -4.77 1.83
CA GLY A 87 -5.31 -3.71 1.04
C GLY A 87 -4.67 -3.54 -0.34
N TRP A 88 -3.34 -3.47 -0.40
CA TRP A 88 -2.59 -3.35 -1.66
C TRP A 88 -2.75 -4.60 -2.55
N LEU A 89 -2.66 -5.80 -1.99
CA LEU A 89 -2.83 -7.05 -2.72
C LEU A 89 -4.27 -7.23 -3.23
N GLY A 90 -5.28 -6.89 -2.41
CA GLY A 90 -6.67 -6.90 -2.82
C GLY A 90 -6.94 -5.94 -3.98
N ALA A 91 -6.33 -4.75 -3.94
CA ALA A 91 -6.40 -3.77 -5.02
C ALA A 91 -5.71 -4.23 -6.32
N ALA A 92 -4.65 -5.04 -6.22
CA ALA A 92 -4.01 -5.69 -7.37
C ALA A 92 -4.90 -6.80 -7.95
N ALA A 93 -5.43 -7.66 -7.09
CA ALA A 93 -6.29 -8.78 -7.48
C ALA A 93 -7.59 -8.30 -8.14
N ALA A 94 -8.26 -7.28 -7.57
CA ALA A 94 -9.46 -6.70 -8.14
C ALA A 94 -9.21 -6.11 -9.53
N ARG A 95 -8.09 -5.38 -9.72
CA ARG A 95 -7.72 -4.84 -11.05
C ARG A 95 -7.39 -5.93 -12.06
N ALA A 96 -6.72 -7.00 -11.63
CA ALA A 96 -6.44 -8.14 -12.49
C ALA A 96 -7.74 -8.85 -12.92
N LEU A 97 -8.68 -9.02 -11.99
CA LEU A 97 -10.00 -9.60 -12.27
C LEU A 97 -10.80 -8.71 -13.23
N SER A 98 -10.88 -7.40 -12.99
CA SER A 98 -11.53 -6.46 -13.91
C SER A 98 -10.89 -6.50 -15.30
N ALA A 99 -9.56 -6.58 -15.40
CA ALA A 99 -8.89 -6.70 -16.70
C ALA A 99 -9.21 -8.01 -17.42
N ALA A 100 -9.46 -9.10 -16.68
CA ALA A 100 -9.86 -10.37 -17.25
C ALA A 100 -11.34 -10.38 -17.70
N MET A 101 -12.21 -9.68 -16.99
CA MET A 101 -13.66 -9.62 -17.27
C MET A 101 -14.00 -8.58 -18.35
N ASP A 102 -13.44 -7.37 -18.23
CA ASP A 102 -13.81 -6.21 -19.04
C ASP A 102 -12.82 -5.97 -20.19
N GLY A 103 -11.75 -6.79 -20.28
CA GLY A 103 -10.67 -6.65 -21.25
C GLY A 103 -9.51 -5.79 -20.75
N ALA A 104 -8.38 -5.84 -21.49
CA ALA A 104 -7.14 -5.19 -21.07
C ALA A 104 -7.24 -3.66 -21.08
N ALA A 105 -7.44 -3.05 -19.92
CA ALA A 105 -7.47 -1.60 -19.74
C ALA A 105 -6.05 -0.97 -19.78
N GLY A 106 -5.39 -0.95 -20.94
CA GLY A 106 -4.18 -0.15 -21.18
C GLY A 106 -2.93 -0.44 -20.32
N ARG A 107 -1.80 0.17 -20.70
CA ARG A 107 -0.49 -0.06 -20.05
C ARG A 107 -0.42 0.44 -18.60
N PHE A 108 -1.24 1.43 -18.25
CA PHE A 108 -1.31 2.02 -16.91
C PHE A 108 -1.94 1.06 -15.88
N ASN A 109 -2.96 0.28 -16.27
CA ASN A 109 -3.58 -0.69 -15.36
C ASN A 109 -2.63 -1.86 -15.05
N ALA A 110 -1.89 -2.35 -16.05
CA ALA A 110 -0.87 -3.38 -15.84
C ALA A 110 0.24 -2.91 -14.88
N GLY A 111 0.72 -1.68 -15.04
CA GLY A 111 1.71 -1.08 -14.12
C GLY A 111 1.18 -0.95 -12.70
N SER A 112 -0.08 -0.54 -12.54
CA SER A 112 -0.74 -0.45 -11.22
C SER A 112 -0.88 -1.82 -10.54
N ILE A 113 -1.23 -2.88 -11.28
CA ILE A 113 -1.30 -4.24 -10.73
C ILE A 113 0.05 -4.67 -10.15
N VAL A 114 1.12 -4.53 -10.93
CA VAL A 114 2.48 -4.91 -10.49
C VAL A 114 2.92 -4.07 -9.30
N PHE A 115 2.72 -2.75 -9.36
CA PHE A 115 3.06 -1.85 -8.27
C PHE A 115 2.35 -2.23 -6.96
N ASN A 116 1.03 -2.42 -7.02
CA ASN A 116 0.22 -2.79 -5.86
C ASN A 116 0.67 -4.16 -5.29
N ALA A 117 0.98 -5.13 -6.15
CA ALA A 117 1.49 -6.42 -5.74
C ALA A 117 2.83 -6.30 -5.01
N LEU A 118 3.78 -5.53 -5.56
CA LEU A 118 5.11 -5.35 -4.98
C LEU A 118 5.06 -4.63 -3.63
N ILE A 119 4.25 -3.57 -3.51
CA ILE A 119 4.06 -2.87 -2.24
C ILE A 119 3.43 -3.81 -1.21
N GLY A 120 2.39 -4.55 -1.61
CA GLY A 120 1.73 -5.53 -0.75
C GLY A 120 2.69 -6.62 -0.24
N ILE A 121 3.45 -7.24 -1.15
CA ILE A 121 4.47 -8.24 -0.79
C ILE A 121 5.47 -7.64 0.19
N THR A 122 5.99 -6.45 -0.10
CA THR A 122 7.00 -5.77 0.72
C THR A 122 6.49 -5.49 2.14
N LEU A 123 5.26 -4.99 2.27
CA LEU A 123 4.62 -4.71 3.56
C LEU A 123 4.32 -5.97 4.38
N SER A 124 4.18 -7.13 3.74
CA SER A 124 3.95 -8.41 4.43
C SER A 124 5.22 -8.99 5.08
N LEU A 125 6.42 -8.61 4.58
CA LEU A 125 7.69 -9.22 4.97
C LEU A 125 7.99 -9.15 6.48
N PRO A 126 7.80 -8.02 7.18
CA PRO A 126 8.09 -7.95 8.61
C PRO A 126 7.31 -8.99 9.41
N PHE A 127 6.04 -9.22 9.06
CA PHE A 127 5.18 -10.14 9.79
C PHE A 127 5.73 -11.57 9.78
N PHE A 128 6.15 -12.06 8.61
CA PHE A 128 6.72 -13.40 8.47
C PHE A 128 8.13 -13.51 9.03
N ASN A 129 8.91 -12.43 9.05
CA ASN A 129 10.26 -12.42 9.64
C ASN A 129 10.28 -12.22 11.16
N VAL A 130 9.18 -11.79 11.79
CA VAL A 130 9.05 -11.76 13.26
C VAL A 130 8.96 -13.19 13.84
N GLY A 131 8.34 -14.13 13.13
CA GLY A 131 8.15 -15.52 13.57
C GLY A 131 9.45 -16.27 13.95
N PRO A 132 10.48 -16.28 13.10
CA PRO A 132 11.76 -16.94 13.37
C PRO A 132 12.51 -16.41 14.60
N TYR A 133 12.35 -15.13 14.95
CA TYR A 133 12.98 -14.54 16.13
C TYR A 133 12.38 -15.05 17.44
N VAL A 134 11.09 -15.43 17.42
CA VAL A 134 10.40 -16.01 18.57
C VAL A 134 10.80 -17.47 18.76
N ALA A 135 10.90 -18.26 17.69
CA ALA A 135 11.35 -19.65 17.78
C ALA A 135 12.77 -19.76 18.36
N ARG A 136 13.71 -18.91 17.90
CA ARG A 136 15.08 -18.84 18.43
C ARG A 136 15.16 -18.27 19.84
N GLY A 137 14.32 -17.29 20.19
CA GLY A 137 14.28 -16.70 21.54
C GLY A 137 13.61 -17.58 22.60
N MET A 138 12.74 -18.50 22.20
CA MET A 138 12.05 -19.46 23.07
C MET A 138 12.77 -20.82 23.19
N GLY A 139 13.97 -20.97 22.59
CA GLY A 139 14.76 -22.19 22.71
C GLY A 139 14.23 -23.40 21.93
N PHE A 140 13.33 -23.20 20.97
CA PHE A 140 12.97 -24.24 20.01
C PHE A 140 14.02 -24.27 18.90
N ALA A 141 15.12 -24.99 19.17
CA ALA A 141 16.10 -25.43 18.20
C ALA A 141 15.73 -26.83 17.68
#